data_AF-A0A7Z9UB22-F1
#
_entry.id   AF-A0A7Z9UB22-F1
#
_cell.length_a   1.000
_cell.length_b   1.000
_cell.length_c   1.000
_cell.angle_alpha   90.00
_cell.angle_beta   90.00
_cell.angle_gamma   90.00
#
_symmetry.space_group_name_H-M   'P 1'
#
loop_
_entity.id
_entity.type
_entity.pdbx_description
1 polymer ?
#
loop_
_entity_poly.entity_id
_entity_poly.type
_entity_poly.pdbx_seq_one_letter_code
_entity_poly.pdbx_strand_id
1 'polypeptide(L)'
;MEEKRSLKNIKLTKKYHWTYMIYWVLLNSLLLVMTEVVFLLCIQQEVIPQPDFLPMGLGLFSVIVFLGMLICIQLIGRIWAHRLAGVHIRTERTLKEAAQDFSVRLRYRRTDRLEEVAEAFNEMMECLENPVVEASADAPNEKKAKPRTGAGNRRSLRNLDQTSKHHIHYMSLWLSLTCGNLLTNYLAANLYVFLITVRGQDIDLHNAVTLLTALLLFAVIGVMFGAAVTAHRLAGVHVKLARTFERVAAGERDVELRFREYDKLTPLEEAFAEFMNAVRAKSSKS
;
A
#
# COMPACT_ATOMS: atom_id res chain seq x y z
N MET A 1 6.74 -31.05 -0.91
CA MET A 1 5.61 -30.54 -1.75
C MET A 1 5.18 -29.13 -1.35
N GLU A 2 5.34 -28.72 -0.07
CA GLU A 2 5.07 -27.36 0.43
C GLU A 2 6.02 -26.28 -0.11
N GLU A 3 7.30 -26.59 -0.29
CA GLU A 3 8.31 -25.65 -0.80
C GLU A 3 8.01 -25.19 -2.25
N LYS A 4 7.48 -26.09 -3.09
CA LYS A 4 6.99 -25.74 -4.44
C LYS A 4 5.74 -24.84 -4.40
N ARG A 5 4.87 -24.96 -3.39
CA ARG A 5 3.70 -24.06 -3.21
C ARG A 5 4.12 -22.67 -2.76
N SER A 6 5.09 -22.55 -1.84
CA SER A 6 5.57 -21.24 -1.37
C SER A 6 6.28 -20.46 -2.48
N LEU A 7 7.13 -21.12 -3.27
CA LEU A 7 7.82 -20.50 -4.41
C LEU A 7 6.86 -20.10 -5.55
N LYS A 8 5.82 -20.89 -5.82
CA LYS A 8 4.79 -20.55 -6.80
C LYS A 8 3.95 -19.36 -6.35
N ASN A 9 3.63 -19.27 -5.05
CA ASN A 9 2.94 -18.13 -4.45
C ASN A 9 3.78 -16.84 -4.50
N ILE A 10 5.10 -16.93 -4.30
CA ILE A 10 6.03 -15.78 -4.40
C ILE A 10 6.17 -15.29 -5.86
N LYS A 11 6.13 -16.19 -6.85
CA LYS A 11 6.12 -15.78 -8.26
C LYS A 11 4.80 -15.12 -8.66
N LEU A 12 3.67 -15.57 -8.12
CA LEU A 12 2.37 -14.92 -8.36
C LEU A 12 2.27 -13.53 -7.73
N THR A 13 2.83 -13.32 -6.53
CA THR A 13 2.77 -12.03 -5.84
C THR A 13 3.60 -10.93 -6.54
N LYS A 14 4.67 -11.32 -7.25
CA LYS A 14 5.46 -10.41 -8.11
C LYS A 14 4.60 -9.72 -9.18
N LYS A 15 3.53 -10.37 -9.67
CA LYS A 15 2.68 -9.88 -10.77
C LYS A 15 1.84 -8.67 -10.36
N TYR A 16 1.40 -8.62 -9.10
CA TYR A 16 0.38 -7.67 -8.68
C TYR A 16 0.95 -6.41 -8.03
N HIS A 17 1.92 -6.50 -7.11
CA HIS A 17 2.15 -5.39 -6.17
C HIS A 17 3.62 -5.09 -5.81
N TRP A 18 4.59 -5.83 -6.35
CA TRP A 18 6.01 -5.49 -6.17
C TRP A 18 6.31 -4.06 -6.64
N THR A 19 5.63 -3.57 -7.68
CA THR A 19 5.78 -2.21 -8.18
C THR A 19 5.37 -1.13 -7.16
N TYR A 20 4.45 -1.40 -6.24
CA TYR A 20 4.05 -0.44 -5.20
C TYR A 20 5.02 -0.40 -4.01
N MET A 21 5.60 -1.54 -3.69
CA MET A 21 6.45 -1.71 -2.51
C MET A 21 7.92 -1.47 -2.82
N ILE A 22 8.35 -1.71 -4.06
CA ILE A 22 9.76 -1.55 -4.47
C ILE A 22 10.24 -0.12 -4.24
N TYR A 23 9.43 0.89 -4.53
CA TYR A 23 9.81 2.28 -4.32
C TYR A 23 10.03 2.61 -2.83
N TRP A 24 9.14 2.16 -1.95
CA TRP A 24 9.28 2.37 -0.51
C TRP A 24 10.45 1.60 0.10
N VAL A 25 10.67 0.36 -0.35
CA VAL A 25 11.81 -0.46 0.06
C VAL A 25 13.12 0.15 -0.41
N LEU A 26 13.20 0.60 -1.66
CA LEU A 26 14.40 1.27 -2.21
C LEU A 26 14.67 2.59 -1.49
N LEU A 27 13.63 3.40 -1.26
CA LEU A 27 13.75 4.67 -0.53
C LEU A 27 14.30 4.44 0.88
N ASN A 28 13.73 3.51 1.65
CA ASN A 28 14.21 3.21 2.99
C ASN A 28 15.62 2.61 2.99
N SER A 29 15.94 1.77 1.99
CA SER A 29 17.28 1.21 1.84
C SER A 29 18.31 2.31 1.54
N LEU A 30 17.97 3.25 0.66
CA LEU A 30 18.82 4.41 0.34
C LEU A 30 19.03 5.30 1.55
N LEU A 31 17.95 5.64 2.28
CA LEU A 31 18.04 6.45 3.50
C LEU A 31 18.91 5.74 4.55
N LEU A 32 18.80 4.43 4.69
CA LEU A 32 19.63 3.68 5.63
C LEU A 32 21.12 3.70 5.20
N VAL A 33 21.41 3.55 3.90
CA VAL A 33 22.78 3.67 3.36
C VAL A 33 23.34 5.05 3.66
N MET A 34 22.55 6.11 3.47
CA MET A 34 22.98 7.48 3.76
C MET A 34 23.32 7.65 5.25
N THR A 35 22.49 7.10 6.16
CA THR A 35 22.77 7.11 7.59
C THR A 35 24.11 6.43 7.90
N GLU A 36 24.34 5.25 7.32
CA GLU A 36 25.58 4.49 7.56
C GLU A 36 26.81 5.23 7.05
N VAL A 37 26.73 5.84 5.86
CA VAL A 37 27.83 6.66 5.32
C VAL A 37 28.15 7.81 6.27
N VAL A 38 27.14 8.54 6.75
CA VAL A 38 27.35 9.65 7.71
C VAL A 38 27.94 9.14 9.02
N PHE A 39 27.47 8.00 9.52
CA PHE A 39 28.00 7.40 10.74
C PHE A 39 29.47 7.00 10.62
N LEU A 40 29.86 6.37 9.50
CA LEU A 40 31.25 6.03 9.21
C LEU A 40 32.12 7.28 9.06
N LEU A 41 31.60 8.36 8.49
CA LEU A 41 32.29 9.65 8.44
C LEU A 41 32.49 10.24 9.84
N CYS A 42 31.50 10.14 10.73
CA CYS A 42 31.65 10.55 12.14
C CYS A 42 32.74 9.74 12.86
N ILE A 43 32.74 8.40 12.68
CA ILE A 43 33.79 7.53 13.22
C ILE A 43 35.15 7.97 12.68
N GLN A 44 35.28 8.18 11.36
CA GLN A 44 36.53 8.62 10.75
C GLN A 44 37.01 9.95 11.35
N GLN A 45 36.09 10.91 11.58
CA GLN A 45 36.46 12.15 12.26
C GLN A 45 37.01 11.85 13.65
N GLU A 46 36.31 11.10 14.51
CA GLU A 46 36.75 10.82 15.87
C GLU A 46 38.07 10.02 15.96
N VAL A 47 38.33 9.12 15.01
CA VAL A 47 39.34 8.05 15.14
C VAL A 47 40.75 8.43 14.67
N ILE A 48 40.89 9.42 13.79
CA ILE A 48 42.20 9.80 13.22
C ILE A 48 43.32 10.14 14.26
N PRO A 49 43.05 10.51 15.54
CA PRO A 49 44.13 10.70 16.51
C PRO A 49 44.47 9.49 17.40
N GLN A 50 43.79 8.32 17.33
CA GLN A 50 44.03 7.21 18.27
C GLN A 50 44.48 5.90 17.57
N PRO A 51 45.67 5.37 17.91
CA PRO A 51 46.21 4.16 17.27
C PRO A 51 45.81 2.93 18.08
N ASP A 52 44.60 2.39 17.92
CA ASP A 52 44.23 1.11 18.56
C ASP A 52 43.09 0.35 17.85
N PHE A 53 42.85 -0.90 18.26
CA PHE A 53 41.89 -1.89 17.73
C PHE A 53 40.39 -1.49 17.84
N LEU A 54 40.06 -0.57 18.73
CA LEU A 54 38.69 -0.15 19.08
C LEU A 54 37.87 0.47 17.91
N PRO A 55 38.42 1.38 17.09
CA PRO A 55 37.76 1.94 15.92
C PRO A 55 37.44 0.94 14.83
N MET A 56 38.34 -0.02 14.59
CA MET A 56 38.14 -1.07 13.60
C MET A 56 37.03 -2.03 14.06
N GLY A 57 36.98 -2.33 15.36
CA GLY A 57 35.87 -3.08 15.97
C GLY A 57 34.52 -2.37 15.88
N LEU A 58 34.47 -1.06 16.16
CA LEU A 58 33.24 -0.25 16.05
C LEU A 58 32.75 -0.13 14.60
N GLY A 59 33.66 0.11 13.65
CA GLY A 59 33.32 0.15 12.23
C GLY A 59 32.79 -1.19 11.71
N LEU A 60 33.44 -2.30 12.08
CA LEU A 60 32.99 -3.64 11.68
C LEU A 60 31.62 -3.98 12.29
N PHE A 61 31.41 -3.66 13.57
CA PHE A 61 30.12 -3.86 14.23
C PHE A 61 29.00 -3.06 13.56
N SER A 62 29.26 -1.79 13.21
CA SER A 62 28.32 -0.94 12.47
C SER A 62 27.89 -1.58 11.16
N VAL A 63 28.86 -2.04 10.35
CA VAL A 63 28.60 -2.69 9.07
C VAL A 63 27.74 -3.96 9.24
N ILE A 64 28.00 -4.77 10.26
CA ILE A 64 27.21 -5.98 10.54
C ILE A 64 25.76 -5.60 10.88
N VAL A 65 25.56 -4.62 11.77
CA VAL A 65 24.22 -4.15 12.16
C VAL A 65 23.49 -3.56 10.96
N PHE A 66 24.16 -2.74 10.14
CA PHE A 66 23.63 -2.15 8.92
C PHE A 66 23.16 -3.22 7.91
N LEU A 67 23.99 -4.22 7.62
CA LEU A 67 23.62 -5.32 6.74
C LEU A 67 22.42 -6.10 7.28
N GLY A 68 22.38 -6.34 8.60
CA GLY A 68 21.24 -6.94 9.28
C GLY A 68 19.95 -6.14 9.09
N MET A 69 19.99 -4.83 9.32
CA MET A 69 18.84 -3.93 9.13
C MET A 69 18.37 -3.88 7.67
N LEU A 70 19.30 -3.84 6.70
CA LEU A 70 18.96 -3.91 5.27
C LEU A 70 18.19 -5.19 4.96
N ILE A 71 18.68 -6.35 5.42
CA ILE A 71 17.99 -7.63 5.22
C ILE A 71 16.60 -7.61 5.86
N CYS A 72 16.46 -7.08 7.07
CA CYS A 72 15.17 -6.94 7.74
C CYS A 72 14.17 -6.09 6.94
N ILE A 73 14.58 -4.93 6.43
CA ILE A 73 13.73 -4.06 5.59
C ILE A 73 13.25 -4.80 4.35
N GLN A 74 14.13 -5.55 3.69
CA GLN A 74 13.79 -6.33 2.50
C GLN A 74 12.81 -7.48 2.82
N LEU A 75 12.99 -8.17 3.94
CA LEU A 75 12.10 -9.24 4.39
C LEU A 75 10.70 -8.71 4.72
N ILE A 76 10.63 -7.63 5.50
CA ILE A 76 9.37 -6.95 5.85
C ILE A 76 8.67 -6.47 4.55
N GLY A 77 9.43 -5.87 3.63
CA GLY A 77 8.97 -5.47 2.29
C GLY A 77 8.27 -6.60 1.53
N ARG A 78 8.91 -7.77 1.48
CA ARG A 78 8.37 -8.95 0.79
C ARG A 78 7.10 -9.49 1.47
N ILE A 79 7.08 -9.54 2.80
CA ILE A 79 5.90 -10.02 3.55
C ILE A 79 4.70 -9.12 3.28
N TRP A 80 4.88 -7.80 3.33
CA TRP A 80 3.81 -6.85 3.05
C TRP A 80 3.34 -6.90 1.59
N ALA A 81 4.26 -6.99 0.63
CA ALA A 81 3.90 -7.15 -0.78
C ALA A 81 3.09 -8.43 -1.02
N HIS A 82 3.49 -9.55 -0.38
CA HIS A 82 2.73 -10.79 -0.45
C HIS A 82 1.33 -10.62 0.13
N ARG A 83 1.21 -9.97 1.29
CA ARG A 83 -0.07 -9.79 1.95
C ARG A 83 -1.06 -9.01 1.08
N LEU A 84 -0.61 -7.91 0.47
CA LEU A 84 -1.39 -7.12 -0.48
C LEU A 84 -1.80 -7.93 -1.72
N ALA A 85 -0.86 -8.59 -2.38
CA ALA A 85 -1.16 -9.42 -3.54
C ALA A 85 -2.14 -10.57 -3.23
N GLY A 86 -2.10 -11.10 -2.00
CA GLY A 86 -3.00 -12.15 -1.54
C GLY A 86 -4.48 -11.75 -1.55
N VAL A 87 -4.80 -10.47 -1.38
CA VAL A 87 -6.16 -9.95 -1.48
C VAL A 87 -6.68 -10.08 -2.91
N HIS A 88 -5.92 -9.59 -3.89
CA HIS A 88 -6.32 -9.64 -5.30
C HIS A 88 -6.41 -11.06 -5.83
N ILE A 89 -5.44 -11.92 -5.50
CA ILE A 89 -5.47 -13.35 -5.89
C ILE A 89 -6.70 -14.05 -5.31
N ARG A 90 -7.06 -13.75 -4.05
CA ARG A 90 -8.26 -14.32 -3.44
C ARG A 90 -9.52 -13.87 -4.18
N THR A 91 -9.61 -12.57 -4.46
CA THR A 91 -10.75 -11.99 -5.20
C THR A 91 -10.89 -12.60 -6.58
N GLU A 92 -9.78 -12.71 -7.32
CA GLU A 92 -9.74 -13.34 -8.65
C GLU A 92 -10.22 -14.80 -8.59
N ARG A 93 -9.69 -15.56 -7.64
CA ARG A 93 -10.09 -16.96 -7.46
C ARG A 93 -11.56 -17.11 -7.12
N THR A 94 -12.07 -16.28 -6.21
CA THR A 94 -13.47 -16.31 -5.81
C THR A 94 -14.39 -15.92 -6.96
N LEU A 95 -14.01 -14.96 -7.82
CA LEU A 95 -14.76 -14.63 -9.03
C LEU A 95 -14.83 -15.81 -10.02
N LYS A 96 -13.70 -16.52 -10.21
CA LYS A 96 -13.66 -17.71 -11.07
C LYS A 96 -14.51 -18.86 -10.51
N GLU A 97 -14.49 -19.06 -9.19
CA GLU A 97 -15.35 -20.03 -8.51
C GLU A 97 -16.84 -19.62 -8.62
N ALA A 98 -17.15 -18.34 -8.44
CA ALA A 98 -18.49 -17.77 -8.55
C ALA A 98 -19.09 -17.84 -9.96
N ALA A 99 -18.25 -17.91 -11.01
CA ALA A 99 -18.72 -18.16 -12.37
C ALA A 99 -19.33 -19.56 -12.54
N GLN A 100 -19.01 -20.50 -11.65
CA GLN A 100 -19.51 -21.88 -11.68
C GLN A 100 -20.57 -22.12 -10.60
N ASP A 101 -20.40 -21.53 -9.41
CA ASP A 101 -21.25 -21.75 -8.25
C ASP A 101 -21.62 -20.42 -7.58
N PHE A 102 -22.92 -20.08 -7.61
CA PHE A 102 -23.41 -18.81 -7.05
C PHE A 102 -23.53 -18.81 -5.51
N SER A 103 -23.35 -19.95 -4.84
CA SER A 103 -23.33 -20.03 -3.37
C SER A 103 -22.03 -19.55 -2.75
N VAL A 104 -20.99 -19.34 -3.57
CA VAL A 104 -19.67 -18.91 -3.11
C VAL A 104 -19.75 -17.53 -2.44
N ARG A 105 -18.97 -17.37 -1.35
CA ARG A 105 -18.87 -16.13 -0.59
C ARG A 105 -17.41 -15.69 -0.45
N LEU A 106 -17.18 -14.39 -0.55
CA LEU A 106 -15.86 -13.77 -0.41
C LEU A 106 -15.60 -13.44 1.06
N ARG A 107 -14.42 -13.85 1.55
CA ARG A 107 -13.97 -13.51 2.91
C ARG A 107 -12.49 -13.16 2.92
N TYR A 108 -12.17 -11.95 3.37
CA TYR A 108 -10.78 -11.51 3.60
C TYR A 108 -10.31 -11.83 5.01
N ARG A 109 -9.01 -11.64 5.29
CA ARG A 109 -8.49 -11.75 6.66
C ARG A 109 -8.97 -10.51 7.44
N ARG A 110 -9.30 -10.68 8.72
CA ARG A 110 -9.71 -9.57 9.59
C ARG A 110 -8.69 -8.42 9.62
N THR A 111 -7.42 -8.75 9.48
CA THR A 111 -6.33 -7.78 9.48
C THR A 111 -6.27 -6.95 8.20
N ASP A 112 -6.89 -7.40 7.10
CA ASP A 112 -6.88 -6.72 5.80
C ASP A 112 -7.91 -5.57 5.71
N ARG A 113 -8.91 -5.53 6.61
CA ARG A 113 -9.94 -4.46 6.72
C ARG A 113 -10.63 -4.13 5.39
N LEU A 114 -11.05 -5.17 4.68
CA LEU A 114 -11.79 -5.10 3.41
C LEU A 114 -13.19 -5.70 3.57
N GLU A 115 -13.81 -5.53 4.74
CA GLU A 115 -15.15 -6.06 5.02
C GLU A 115 -16.17 -5.50 4.02
N GLU A 116 -16.14 -4.19 3.74
CA GLU A 116 -17.05 -3.54 2.78
C GLU A 116 -17.00 -4.17 1.38
N VAL A 117 -15.82 -4.56 0.90
CA VAL A 117 -15.67 -5.21 -0.42
C VAL A 117 -16.21 -6.64 -0.39
N ALA A 118 -16.00 -7.36 0.72
CA ALA A 118 -16.52 -8.71 0.89
C ALA A 118 -18.04 -8.73 1.04
N GLU A 119 -18.60 -7.79 1.79
CA GLU A 119 -20.04 -7.60 1.96
C GLU A 119 -20.71 -7.28 0.63
N ALA A 120 -20.19 -6.29 -0.12
CA ALA A 120 -20.71 -5.94 -1.45
C ALA A 120 -20.68 -7.13 -2.44
N PHE A 121 -19.62 -7.96 -2.38
CA PHE A 121 -19.57 -9.18 -3.19
C PHE A 121 -20.64 -10.19 -2.75
N ASN A 122 -20.79 -10.43 -1.46
CA ASN A 122 -21.73 -11.43 -0.94
C ASN A 122 -23.19 -11.03 -1.22
N GLU A 123 -23.53 -9.75 -1.07
CA GLU A 123 -24.83 -9.19 -1.43
C GLU A 123 -25.13 -9.39 -2.93
N MET A 124 -24.16 -9.07 -3.80
CA MET A 124 -24.26 -9.34 -5.23
C MET A 124 -24.57 -10.82 -5.51
N MET A 125 -23.90 -11.75 -4.83
CA MET A 125 -24.13 -13.18 -5.02
C MET A 125 -25.53 -13.60 -4.53
N GLU A 126 -26.00 -13.05 -3.41
CA GLU A 126 -27.36 -13.32 -2.88
C GLU A 126 -28.46 -12.86 -3.85
N CYS A 127 -28.31 -11.66 -4.44
CA CYS A 127 -29.23 -11.15 -5.46
C CYS A 127 -29.25 -12.04 -6.72
N LEU A 128 -28.10 -12.59 -7.11
CA LEU A 128 -27.97 -13.48 -8.28
C LEU A 128 -28.46 -14.91 -8.03
N GLU A 129 -28.47 -15.36 -6.77
CA GLU A 129 -28.99 -16.66 -6.35
C GLU A 129 -30.52 -16.63 -6.27
N ASN A 130 -31.11 -15.54 -5.78
CA ASN A 130 -32.56 -15.36 -5.59
C ASN A 130 -33.11 -14.14 -6.35
N PRO A 131 -33.29 -14.22 -7.69
CA PRO A 131 -33.75 -13.10 -8.51
C PRO A 131 -35.21 -12.66 -8.25
N VAL A 132 -35.96 -13.35 -7.38
CA VAL A 132 -37.42 -13.21 -7.22
C VAL A 132 -37.83 -12.13 -6.20
N VAL A 133 -36.92 -11.59 -5.38
CA VAL A 133 -37.31 -10.67 -4.29
C VAL A 133 -37.69 -9.25 -4.77
N GLU A 134 -37.39 -8.87 -6.02
CA GLU A 134 -37.72 -7.51 -6.53
C GLU A 134 -39.01 -7.38 -7.35
N ALA A 135 -39.71 -8.48 -7.68
CA ALA A 135 -40.96 -8.38 -8.44
C ALA A 135 -42.23 -8.15 -7.58
N SER A 136 -42.13 -8.21 -6.25
CA SER A 136 -43.31 -8.05 -5.38
C SER A 136 -42.97 -7.46 -4.00
N ALA A 137 -42.63 -6.18 -3.94
CA ALA A 137 -42.80 -5.39 -2.72
C ALA A 137 -42.95 -3.91 -3.08
N ASP A 138 -44.19 -3.49 -3.30
CA ASP A 138 -44.60 -2.10 -3.10
C ASP A 138 -44.13 -1.64 -1.72
N ALA A 139 -43.21 -0.68 -1.67
CA ALA A 139 -42.86 0.08 -0.47
C ALA A 139 -43.11 1.58 -0.72
N PRO A 140 -43.93 2.25 0.11
CA PRO A 140 -44.27 3.65 -0.08
C PRO A 140 -43.09 4.58 0.24
N ASN A 141 -42.75 5.40 -0.76
CA ASN A 141 -42.31 6.80 -0.75
C ASN A 141 -41.80 7.44 0.56
N GLU A 142 -40.53 7.88 0.53
CA GLU A 142 -40.03 9.25 0.83
C GLU A 142 -38.67 9.24 1.56
N LYS A 143 -37.58 9.42 0.80
CA LYS A 143 -36.54 10.39 1.17
C LYS A 143 -36.22 11.24 -0.05
N LYS A 144 -36.87 12.40 -0.10
CA LYS A 144 -36.74 13.46 -1.10
C LYS A 144 -35.31 13.66 -1.60
N ALA A 145 -35.12 13.44 -2.90
CA ALA A 145 -33.99 13.95 -3.65
C ALA A 145 -34.02 15.49 -3.62
N LYS A 146 -33.03 16.11 -2.96
CA LYS A 146 -32.80 17.56 -3.03
C LYS A 146 -31.94 17.88 -4.26
N PRO A 147 -32.19 18.98 -5.00
CA PRO A 147 -31.51 19.26 -6.27
C PRO A 147 -30.00 19.43 -6.04
N ARG A 148 -29.18 18.69 -6.79
CA ARG A 148 -27.73 18.68 -6.65
C ARG A 148 -27.08 19.78 -7.48
N THR A 149 -26.91 20.96 -6.91
CA THR A 149 -25.96 21.97 -7.38
C THR A 149 -24.71 21.95 -6.49
N GLY A 150 -23.53 21.64 -7.05
CA GLY A 150 -22.23 21.63 -6.34
C GLY A 150 -21.47 20.29 -6.34
N ALA A 151 -21.60 19.47 -7.38
CA ALA A 151 -21.24 18.05 -7.40
C ALA A 151 -19.72 17.70 -7.48
N GLY A 152 -18.82 18.65 -7.67
CA GLY A 152 -17.38 18.39 -7.83
C GLY A 152 -16.62 18.20 -6.52
N ASN A 153 -16.64 19.22 -5.65
CA ASN A 153 -15.76 19.28 -4.47
C ASN A 153 -16.20 18.40 -3.29
N ARG A 154 -17.51 18.16 -3.10
CA ARG A 154 -17.99 17.30 -1.99
C ARG A 154 -17.82 15.81 -2.28
N ARG A 155 -17.76 15.40 -3.55
CA ARG A 155 -17.55 14.00 -3.97
C ARG A 155 -16.09 13.58 -3.76
N SER A 156 -15.12 14.47 -3.98
CA SER A 156 -13.70 14.17 -3.73
C SER A 156 -13.39 14.03 -2.24
N LEU A 157 -13.95 14.89 -1.39
CA LEU A 157 -13.78 14.83 0.07
C LEU A 157 -14.44 13.59 0.68
N ARG A 158 -15.64 13.21 0.22
CA ARG A 158 -16.30 11.98 0.69
C ARG A 158 -15.62 10.70 0.19
N ASN A 159 -15.04 10.73 -1.01
CA ASN A 159 -14.18 9.65 -1.49
C ASN A 159 -12.86 9.59 -0.70
N LEU A 160 -12.30 10.73 -0.26
CA LEU A 160 -11.13 10.79 0.64
C LEU A 160 -11.43 10.16 2.00
N ASP A 161 -12.60 10.44 2.58
CA ASP A 161 -13.04 9.89 3.87
C ASP A 161 -13.28 8.37 3.80
N GLN A 162 -13.99 7.88 2.78
CA GLN A 162 -14.18 6.43 2.56
C GLN A 162 -12.85 5.71 2.30
N THR A 163 -11.94 6.34 1.56
CA THR A 163 -10.64 5.75 1.29
C THR A 163 -9.72 5.81 2.54
N SER A 164 -9.89 6.78 3.46
CA SER A 164 -9.10 6.94 4.71
C SER A 164 -9.14 5.76 5.66
N LYS A 165 -10.29 5.09 5.77
CA LYS A 165 -10.47 3.90 6.62
C LYS A 165 -9.54 2.75 6.21
N HIS A 166 -9.19 2.69 4.93
CA HIS A 166 -8.36 1.65 4.34
C HIS A 166 -6.89 2.11 4.18
N HIS A 167 -6.65 3.43 4.13
CA HIS A 167 -5.36 4.07 3.88
C HIS A 167 -4.31 3.87 4.96
N ILE A 168 -4.70 4.06 6.22
CA ILE A 168 -3.74 4.30 7.29
C ILE A 168 -2.96 3.04 7.61
N HIS A 169 -3.58 1.86 7.58
CA HIS A 169 -2.90 0.63 8.01
C HIS A 169 -1.90 0.06 6.99
N TYR A 170 -2.13 0.25 5.69
CA TYR A 170 -1.24 -0.28 4.66
C TYR A 170 0.02 0.55 4.47
N MET A 171 -0.06 1.87 4.68
CA MET A 171 1.06 2.79 4.52
C MET A 171 1.67 3.26 5.84
N SER A 172 1.01 3.12 6.99
CA SER A 172 1.56 3.62 8.28
C SER A 172 2.90 3.00 8.62
N LEU A 173 3.10 1.70 8.40
CA LEU A 173 4.38 1.07 8.71
C LEU A 173 5.51 1.68 7.88
N TRP A 174 5.30 1.82 6.56
CA TRP A 174 6.31 2.37 5.65
C TRP A 174 6.53 3.85 5.87
N LEU A 175 5.47 4.60 6.18
CA LEU A 175 5.55 6.00 6.54
C LEU A 175 6.35 6.18 7.83
N SER A 176 6.05 5.41 8.88
CA SER A 176 6.79 5.44 10.14
C SER A 176 8.25 5.03 9.97
N LEU A 177 8.54 3.99 9.19
CA LEU A 177 9.92 3.59 8.87
C LEU A 177 10.67 4.70 8.13
N THR A 178 10.02 5.34 7.17
CA THR A 178 10.65 6.41 6.37
C THR A 178 10.89 7.67 7.20
N CYS A 179 9.91 8.09 7.99
CA CYS A 179 10.05 9.22 8.91
C CYS A 179 11.11 8.94 9.98
N GLY A 180 11.15 7.73 10.52
CA GLY A 180 12.20 7.29 11.45
C GLY A 180 13.59 7.36 10.80
N ASN A 181 13.75 6.82 9.60
CA ASN A 181 15.02 6.89 8.86
C ASN A 181 15.44 8.33 8.52
N LEU A 182 14.49 9.19 8.13
CA LEU A 182 14.76 10.61 7.90
C LEU A 182 15.24 11.32 9.16
N LEU A 183 14.60 11.06 10.30
CA LEU A 183 15.00 11.62 11.58
C LEU A 183 16.41 11.13 11.98
N THR A 184 16.69 9.84 11.82
CA THR A 184 18.04 9.30 12.11
C THR A 184 19.10 9.92 11.21
N ASN A 185 18.82 10.09 9.91
CA ASN A 185 19.72 10.79 8.99
C ASN A 185 19.97 12.24 9.43
N TYR A 186 18.91 12.94 9.82
CA TYR A 186 19.03 14.31 10.31
C TYR A 186 19.90 14.39 11.58
N LEU A 187 19.69 13.50 12.54
CA LEU A 187 20.49 13.45 13.77
C LEU A 187 21.95 13.10 13.47
N ALA A 188 22.20 12.14 12.58
CA ALA A 188 23.55 11.77 12.16
C ALA A 188 24.27 12.93 11.46
N ALA A 189 23.58 13.65 10.56
CA ALA A 189 24.13 14.80 9.87
C ALA A 189 24.46 15.96 10.82
N ASN A 190 23.58 16.26 11.79
CA ASN A 190 23.86 17.26 12.82
C ASN A 190 25.05 16.87 13.69
N LEU A 191 25.14 15.60 14.09
CA LEU A 191 26.30 15.09 14.82
C LEU A 191 27.59 15.28 14.01
N TYR A 192 27.59 14.91 12.72
CA TYR A 192 28.74 15.11 11.85
C TYR A 192 29.17 16.58 11.79
N VAL A 193 28.23 17.50 11.54
CA VAL A 193 28.49 18.95 11.48
C VAL A 193 29.04 19.48 12.82
N PHE A 194 28.52 18.99 13.94
CA PHE A 194 29.04 19.36 15.26
C PHE A 194 30.50 18.91 15.44
N LEU A 195 30.82 17.66 15.11
CA LEU A 195 32.17 17.11 15.28
C LEU A 195 33.22 17.84 14.45
N ILE A 196 32.92 18.16 13.18
CA ILE A 196 33.85 18.91 12.32
C ILE A 196 34.04 20.36 12.79
N THR A 197 32.99 21.00 13.32
CA THR A 197 33.08 22.35 13.89
C THR A 197 33.95 22.37 15.15
N VAL A 198 33.77 21.40 16.06
CA VAL A 198 34.62 21.26 17.26
C VAL A 198 36.08 21.02 16.92
N ARG A 199 36.37 20.39 15.77
CA ARG A 199 37.75 20.20 15.27
C ARG A 199 38.36 21.42 14.58
N GLY A 200 37.69 22.57 14.61
CA GLY A 200 38.21 23.82 14.07
C GLY A 200 38.14 23.91 12.55
N GLN A 201 37.27 23.14 11.90
CA GLN A 201 36.90 23.46 10.52
C GLN A 201 35.93 24.63 10.53
N ASP A 202 36.23 25.66 9.73
CA ASP A 202 35.39 26.85 9.56
C ASP A 202 34.11 26.49 8.79
N ILE A 203 33.12 26.01 9.52
CA ILE A 203 31.77 25.79 9.02
C ILE A 203 30.84 26.70 9.81
N ASP A 204 30.06 27.48 9.09
CA ASP A 204 28.98 28.26 9.68
C ASP A 204 27.88 27.30 10.17
N LEU A 205 27.99 26.91 11.44
CA LEU A 205 27.10 25.97 12.10
C LEU A 205 25.64 26.41 12.00
N HIS A 206 25.37 27.71 12.10
CA HIS A 206 24.01 28.24 12.03
C HIS A 206 23.41 28.02 10.63
N ASN A 207 24.16 28.35 9.58
CA ASN A 207 23.72 28.15 8.20
C ASN A 207 23.61 26.66 7.84
N ALA A 208 24.54 25.82 8.31
CA ALA A 208 24.52 24.38 8.06
C ALA A 208 23.31 23.69 8.71
N VAL A 209 23.04 23.98 9.98
CA VAL A 209 21.87 23.44 10.70
C VAL A 209 20.58 23.93 10.05
N THR A 210 20.49 25.23 9.72
CA THR A 210 19.29 25.80 9.07
C THR A 210 18.99 25.13 7.74
N LEU A 211 20.01 24.91 6.89
CA LEU A 211 19.86 24.21 5.62
C LEU A 211 19.41 22.76 5.81
N LEU A 212 20.02 22.02 6.76
CA LEU A 212 19.65 20.64 7.08
C LEU A 212 18.21 20.54 7.58
N THR A 213 17.77 21.46 8.44
CA THR A 213 16.38 21.50 8.94
C THR A 213 15.41 21.78 7.80
N ALA A 214 15.71 22.74 6.92
CA ALA A 214 14.88 23.02 5.76
C ALA A 214 14.75 21.81 4.83
N LEU A 215 15.86 21.12 4.53
CA LEU A 215 15.87 19.90 3.71
C LEU A 215 15.06 18.77 4.35
N LEU A 216 15.16 18.57 5.67
CA LEU A 216 14.35 17.58 6.38
C LEU A 216 12.85 17.88 6.24
N LEU A 217 12.45 19.14 6.44
CA LEU A 217 11.05 19.55 6.31
C LEU A 217 10.52 19.28 4.90
N PHE A 218 11.27 19.65 3.86
CA PHE A 218 10.90 19.35 2.47
C PHE A 218 10.79 17.84 2.21
N ALA A 219 11.73 17.05 2.73
CA ALA A 219 11.70 15.59 2.58
C ALA A 219 10.48 14.98 3.26
N VAL A 220 10.15 15.41 4.48
CA VAL A 220 8.96 14.94 5.22
C VAL A 220 7.68 15.29 4.46
N ILE A 221 7.55 16.51 3.94
CA ILE A 221 6.39 16.93 3.15
C ILE A 221 6.25 16.07 1.89
N GLY A 222 7.36 15.86 1.16
CA GLY A 222 7.38 15.03 -0.05
C GLY A 222 6.98 13.57 0.23
N VAL A 223 7.49 12.99 1.32
CA VAL A 223 7.15 11.62 1.77
C VAL A 223 5.68 11.53 2.16
N MET A 224 5.15 12.49 2.92
CA MET A 224 3.73 12.53 3.30
C MET A 224 2.82 12.61 2.08
N PHE A 225 3.16 13.47 1.10
CA PHE A 225 2.42 13.58 -0.14
C PHE A 225 2.48 12.28 -0.96
N GLY A 226 3.67 11.69 -1.12
CA GLY A 226 3.85 10.42 -1.82
C GLY A 226 3.08 9.27 -1.16
N ALA A 227 3.04 9.22 0.17
CA ALA A 227 2.24 8.26 0.92
C ALA A 227 0.75 8.45 0.71
N ALA A 228 0.26 9.70 0.74
CA ALA A 228 -1.14 10.00 0.47
C ALA A 228 -1.56 9.58 -0.95
N VAL A 229 -0.74 9.87 -1.96
CA VAL A 229 -1.01 9.46 -3.36
C VAL A 229 -1.01 7.94 -3.49
N THR A 230 -0.03 7.25 -2.90
CA THR A 230 0.07 5.79 -2.97
C THR A 230 -1.11 5.12 -2.28
N ALA A 231 -1.48 5.60 -1.09
CA ALA A 231 -2.65 5.12 -0.36
C ALA A 231 -3.94 5.34 -1.15
N HIS A 232 -4.14 6.54 -1.70
CA HIS A 232 -5.27 6.87 -2.56
C HIS A 232 -5.40 5.91 -3.75
N ARG A 233 -4.28 5.61 -4.41
CA ARG A 233 -4.24 4.67 -5.53
C ARG A 233 -4.66 3.27 -5.11
N LEU A 234 -4.09 2.73 -4.02
CA LEU A 234 -4.39 1.38 -3.54
C LEU A 234 -5.86 1.24 -3.10
N ALA A 235 -6.39 2.17 -2.31
CA ALA A 235 -7.79 2.11 -1.89
C ALA A 235 -8.75 2.29 -3.08
N GLY A 236 -8.37 3.07 -4.10
CA GLY A 236 -9.17 3.28 -5.29
C GLY A 236 -9.53 1.98 -6.02
N VAL A 237 -8.64 0.99 -6.01
CA VAL A 237 -8.91 -0.36 -6.56
C VAL A 237 -10.04 -1.05 -5.80
N HIS A 238 -9.96 -1.07 -4.46
CA HIS A 238 -10.94 -1.73 -3.61
C HIS A 238 -12.30 -1.05 -3.64
N VAL A 239 -12.34 0.29 -3.61
CA VAL A 239 -13.58 1.05 -3.79
C VAL A 239 -14.21 0.78 -5.16
N LYS A 240 -13.40 0.64 -6.21
CA LYS A 240 -13.91 0.30 -7.54
C LYS A 240 -14.51 -1.10 -7.57
N LEU A 241 -13.89 -2.08 -6.92
CA LEU A 241 -14.45 -3.43 -6.77
C LEU A 241 -15.81 -3.41 -6.07
N ALA A 242 -15.88 -2.81 -4.87
CA ALA A 242 -17.13 -2.73 -4.10
C ALA A 242 -18.28 -2.11 -4.91
N ARG A 243 -18.05 -0.94 -5.52
CA ARG A 243 -19.05 -0.26 -6.38
C ARG A 243 -19.45 -1.09 -7.60
N THR A 244 -18.54 -1.88 -8.14
CA THR A 244 -18.85 -2.73 -9.29
C THR A 244 -19.76 -3.87 -8.87
N PHE A 245 -19.50 -4.49 -7.71
CA PHE A 245 -20.36 -5.54 -7.15
C PHE A 245 -21.75 -4.98 -6.78
N GLU A 246 -21.82 -3.81 -6.13
CA GLU A 246 -23.08 -3.12 -5.82
C GLU A 246 -23.93 -2.86 -7.08
N ARG A 247 -23.31 -2.46 -8.20
CA ARG A 247 -24.03 -2.24 -9.48
C ARG A 247 -24.61 -3.53 -10.05
N VAL A 248 -23.86 -4.63 -9.97
CA VAL A 248 -24.35 -5.95 -10.40
C VAL A 248 -25.48 -6.44 -9.48
N ALA A 249 -25.35 -6.21 -8.17
CA ALA A 249 -26.41 -6.49 -7.19
C ALA A 249 -27.70 -5.73 -7.51
N ALA A 250 -27.58 -4.46 -7.92
CA ALA A 250 -28.69 -3.62 -8.38
C ALA A 250 -29.24 -4.01 -9.77
N GLY A 251 -28.81 -5.14 -10.35
CA GLY A 251 -29.34 -5.68 -11.60
C GLY A 251 -28.65 -5.17 -12.87
N GLU A 252 -27.60 -4.35 -12.78
CA GLU A 252 -26.85 -3.93 -13.97
C GLU A 252 -26.00 -5.10 -14.53
N ARG A 253 -26.36 -5.60 -15.72
CA ARG A 253 -25.70 -6.79 -16.33
C ARG A 253 -24.60 -6.48 -17.34
N ASP A 254 -24.50 -5.24 -17.82
CA ASP A 254 -23.47 -4.80 -18.78
C ASP A 254 -22.34 -4.02 -18.11
N VAL A 255 -22.00 -4.41 -16.88
CA VAL A 255 -20.94 -3.77 -16.13
C VAL A 255 -19.59 -4.38 -16.52
N GLU A 256 -18.64 -3.52 -16.91
CA GLU A 256 -17.23 -3.90 -17.08
C GLU A 256 -16.37 -3.40 -15.92
N LEU A 257 -15.46 -4.26 -15.45
CA LEU A 257 -14.41 -3.90 -14.51
C LEU A 257 -13.12 -3.63 -15.28
N ARG A 258 -12.64 -2.38 -15.24
CA ARG A 258 -11.33 -2.00 -15.78
C ARG A 258 -10.54 -1.17 -14.78
N PHE A 259 -9.32 -1.54 -14.45
CA PHE A 259 -8.41 -0.76 -13.62
C PHE A 259 -7.52 0.12 -14.49
N ARG A 260 -6.62 0.87 -13.85
CA ARG A 260 -5.66 1.70 -14.57
C ARG A 260 -4.55 0.78 -15.06
N GLU A 261 -3.99 1.06 -16.23
CA GLU A 261 -3.00 0.19 -16.90
C GLU A 261 -1.80 -0.15 -15.99
N TYR A 262 -1.34 0.83 -15.22
CA TYR A 262 -0.24 0.67 -14.28
C TYR A 262 -0.57 -0.13 -13.00
N ASP A 263 -1.84 -0.42 -12.72
CA ASP A 263 -2.23 -1.25 -11.57
C ASP A 263 -1.94 -2.74 -11.82
N LYS A 264 -1.75 -3.14 -13.08
CA LYS A 264 -1.43 -4.52 -13.51
C LYS A 264 -2.43 -5.57 -12.99
N LEU A 265 -3.71 -5.18 -12.92
CA LEU A 265 -4.82 -6.00 -12.42
C LEU A 265 -5.63 -6.68 -13.53
N THR A 266 -5.12 -6.75 -14.77
CA THR A 266 -5.78 -7.41 -15.91
C THR A 266 -6.31 -8.81 -15.61
N PRO A 267 -5.61 -9.70 -14.87
CA PRO A 267 -6.17 -11.02 -14.54
C PRO A 267 -7.46 -10.96 -13.69
N LEU A 268 -7.61 -9.92 -12.87
CA LEU A 268 -8.80 -9.69 -12.08
C LEU A 268 -9.95 -9.15 -12.94
N GLU A 269 -9.64 -8.33 -13.95
CA GLU A 269 -10.60 -7.85 -14.96
C GLU A 269 -11.12 -9.02 -15.80
N GLU A 270 -10.23 -9.89 -16.27
CA GLU A 270 -10.55 -11.12 -17.01
C GLU A 270 -11.44 -12.05 -16.18
N ALA A 271 -11.10 -12.28 -14.91
CA ALA A 271 -11.91 -13.10 -14.00
C ALA A 271 -13.31 -12.52 -13.77
N PHE A 272 -13.44 -11.20 -13.67
CA PHE A 272 -14.73 -10.54 -13.55
C PHE A 272 -15.55 -10.65 -14.85
N ALA A 273 -14.92 -10.51 -16.01
CA ALA A 273 -15.59 -10.67 -17.31
C ALA A 273 -16.10 -12.10 -17.51
N GLU A 274 -15.32 -13.11 -17.12
CA GLU A 274 -15.72 -14.52 -17.12
C GLU A 274 -16.95 -14.75 -16.23
N PHE A 275 -16.93 -14.21 -15.01
CA PHE A 275 -18.06 -14.24 -14.09
C PHE A 275 -19.33 -13.59 -14.69
N MET A 276 -19.22 -12.38 -15.24
CA MET A 276 -20.38 -11.69 -15.84
C MET A 276 -20.93 -12.42 -17.07
N ASN A 277 -20.09 -13.11 -17.84
CA ASN A 277 -20.55 -13.97 -18.92
C ASN A 277 -21.38 -15.15 -18.41
N ALA A 278 -20.97 -15.77 -17.30
CA ALA A 278 -21.73 -16.84 -16.66
C ALA A 278 -23.07 -16.33 -16.10
N VAL A 279 -23.08 -15.16 -15.46
CA VAL A 279 -24.31 -14.49 -14.99
C VAL A 279 -25.29 -14.27 -16.14
N ARG A 280 -24.81 -13.69 -17.25
CA ARG A 280 -25.64 -13.44 -18.44
C ARG A 280 -26.19 -14.74 -19.04
N ALA A 281 -25.35 -15.77 -19.15
CA ALA A 281 -25.74 -17.08 -19.68
C ALA A 281 -26.77 -17.82 -18.81
N LYS A 282 -26.71 -17.68 -17.48
CA LYS A 282 -27.74 -18.21 -16.57
C LYS A 282 -29.05 -17.46 -16.75
N SER A 283 -28.99 -16.14 -16.89
CA SER A 283 -30.17 -15.31 -17.02
C SER A 283 -30.92 -15.47 -18.35
N SER A 284 -30.26 -15.92 -19.42
CA SER A 284 -30.91 -16.24 -20.70
C SER A 284 -31.56 -17.63 -20.73
N LYS A 285 -31.31 -18.46 -19.72
CA LYS A 285 -31.88 -19.81 -19.58
C LYS A 285 -33.07 -19.87 -18.62
N SER A 286 -33.30 -18.79 -17.87
CA SER A 286 -34.50 -18.56 -17.04
C SER A 286 -35.53 -17.76 -17.82
#